data_AF-A0A7Y8K930-F1
#
_entry.id   AF-A0A7Y8K930-F1
#
_cell.length_a   1.000
_cell.length_b   1.000
_cell.length_c   1.000
_cell.angle_alpha   90.00
_cell.angle_beta   90.00
_cell.angle_gamma   90.00
#
_symmetry.space_group_name_H-M   'P 1'
#
loop_
_entity.id
_entity.type
_entity.pdbx_description
1 polymer ?
#
loop_
_entity_poly.entity_id
_entity_poly.type
_entity_poly.pdbx_seq_one_letter_code
_entity_poly.pdbx_strand_id
1 'polypeptide(L)'
;LLVASCSASSMWVDNAATVSPSADTADGRVHFTAANLNCKYHRSIEHPTTSRVLGAMFADQKHFAHHAALPAVAQFGDEGAANHTRFCRDYGEAGVEFFVFGRSAFDTRYPAPQKYPARQTLEASQAVARLHGLKDDGVVYGQQNPAVIDAGVFHNDVIAVGNGEVLFYHEDAFLNTEQMLAELQGKLGKLGGNFQSVCVPRAEVSVEDAVRSYLFNSQLLTRADGSMLLIVPEECRANERVWQYLQGLTASGGLIREVKVFDLKQSMQNGGGPACLRLRVALNESELAAVNPGVIMTAPLYETLTQWVDKHYRDSLRESDLADPQLLLECRTALDELTQILKLGSVYPFQIN
;
A
#
# COMPACT_ATOMS: atom_id res chain seq x y z
N LEU A 1 17.21 14.19 15.00
CA LEU A 1 17.12 12.80 15.48
C LEU A 1 15.79 12.54 16.16
N LEU A 2 15.44 13.25 17.24
CA LEU A 2 14.15 13.08 17.95
C LEU A 2 12.93 13.10 17.00
N VAL A 3 12.77 14.13 16.17
CA VAL A 3 11.70 14.22 15.16
C VAL A 3 11.64 12.97 14.26
N ALA A 4 12.79 12.49 13.81
CA ALA A 4 12.87 11.32 12.94
C ALA A 4 12.53 10.00 13.67
N SER A 5 12.65 9.96 14.99
CA SER A 5 12.29 8.80 15.82
C SER A 5 10.85 8.86 16.36
N CYS A 6 10.16 9.99 16.17
CA CYS A 6 8.80 10.23 16.65
C CYS A 6 7.79 10.45 15.50
N SER A 7 8.16 10.11 14.27
CA SER A 7 7.25 10.17 13.13
C SER A 7 6.13 9.13 13.28
N ALA A 8 4.90 9.51 12.96
CA ALA A 8 3.75 8.61 12.87
C ALA A 8 3.67 7.89 11.51
N SER A 9 4.77 7.80 10.76
CA SER A 9 4.80 7.29 9.38
C SER A 9 4.33 5.84 9.23
N SER A 10 4.34 5.05 10.30
CA SER A 10 3.78 3.70 10.32
C SER A 10 2.26 3.66 10.12
N MET A 11 1.57 4.80 10.10
CA MET A 11 0.16 4.89 9.71
C MET A 11 -0.07 4.56 8.22
N TRP A 12 0.96 4.73 7.38
CA TRP A 12 0.91 4.36 5.96
C TRP A 12 1.26 2.89 5.79
N VAL A 13 0.23 2.06 6.00
CA VAL A 13 0.34 0.61 6.09
C VAL A 13 0.40 -0.08 4.72
N ASP A 14 0.13 0.62 3.62
CA ASP A 14 0.50 0.16 2.28
C ASP A 14 2.00 -0.13 2.16
N ASN A 15 2.84 0.56 2.92
CA ASN A 15 4.27 0.34 2.97
C ASN A 15 4.69 -0.65 4.07
N ALA A 16 3.76 -1.18 4.88
CA ALA A 16 4.11 -2.06 6.00
C ALA A 16 4.75 -3.36 5.51
N ALA A 17 4.18 -3.96 4.47
CA ALA A 17 4.61 -5.23 3.91
C ALA A 17 4.16 -5.36 2.46
N THR A 18 4.76 -6.32 1.75
CA THR A 18 4.10 -6.94 0.59
C THR A 18 3.36 -8.18 1.07
N VAL A 19 2.19 -8.45 0.49
CA VAL A 19 1.33 -9.58 0.83
C VAL A 19 0.94 -10.33 -0.44
N SER A 20 1.15 -11.65 -0.45
CA SER A 20 0.66 -12.52 -1.53
C SER A 20 -0.36 -13.52 -0.98
N PRO A 21 -1.57 -13.60 -1.57
CA PRO A 21 -2.62 -14.53 -1.14
C PRO A 21 -2.23 -16.00 -1.31
N SER A 22 -2.86 -16.89 -0.53
CA SER A 22 -2.65 -18.34 -0.58
C SER A 22 -2.88 -18.96 -1.95
N ALA A 23 -3.78 -18.39 -2.75
CA ALA A 23 -4.05 -18.83 -4.10
C ALA A 23 -2.85 -18.68 -5.06
N ASP A 24 -1.88 -17.84 -4.73
CA ASP A 24 -0.73 -17.53 -5.60
C ASP A 24 0.58 -18.17 -5.14
N THR A 25 0.64 -18.61 -3.88
CA THR A 25 1.86 -19.11 -3.24
C THR A 25 2.01 -20.63 -3.41
N ALA A 26 3.24 -21.12 -3.45
CA ALA A 26 3.52 -22.53 -3.69
C ALA A 26 3.06 -23.48 -2.56
N ASP A 27 2.95 -22.98 -1.33
CA ASP A 27 2.57 -23.78 -0.15
C ASP A 27 1.13 -23.53 0.32
N GLY A 28 0.37 -22.68 -0.39
CA GLY A 28 -1.03 -22.41 -0.10
C GLY A 28 -1.28 -21.56 1.16
N ARG A 29 -0.28 -20.80 1.62
CA ARG A 29 -0.42 -19.86 2.74
C ARG A 29 -0.38 -18.41 2.27
N VAL A 30 -0.90 -17.49 3.06
CA VAL A 30 -0.77 -16.05 2.80
C VAL A 30 0.60 -15.61 3.31
N HIS A 31 1.43 -15.08 2.42
CA HIS A 31 2.80 -14.69 2.73
C HIS A 31 2.91 -13.19 2.96
N PHE A 32 3.63 -12.81 4.01
CA PHE A 32 3.93 -11.43 4.39
C PHE A 32 5.44 -11.22 4.44
N THR A 33 5.95 -10.22 3.73
CA THR A 33 7.32 -9.73 3.91
C THR A 33 7.26 -8.27 4.31
N ALA A 34 7.66 -7.94 5.54
CA ALA A 34 7.72 -6.56 6.00
C ALA A 34 8.71 -5.76 5.15
N ALA A 35 8.33 -4.55 4.73
CA ALA A 35 9.21 -3.72 3.90
C ALA A 35 10.30 -3.09 4.76
N ASN A 36 11.54 -3.01 4.24
CA ASN A 36 12.65 -2.45 5.02
C ASN A 36 12.65 -0.92 5.06
N LEU A 37 11.97 -0.26 4.12
CA LEU A 37 11.82 1.20 4.05
C LEU A 37 13.16 1.94 4.12
N ASN A 38 14.20 1.31 3.55
CA ASN A 38 15.59 1.71 3.73
C ASN A 38 15.88 3.14 3.25
N CYS A 39 15.12 3.65 2.28
CA CYS A 39 15.36 4.95 1.67
C CYS A 39 15.20 6.12 2.66
N LYS A 40 14.33 5.99 3.68
CA LYS A 40 14.01 7.07 4.63
C LYS A 40 14.29 6.61 6.05
N TYR A 41 15.23 7.27 6.73
CA TYR A 41 15.65 6.87 8.08
C TYR A 41 14.47 6.70 9.07
N HIS A 42 13.59 7.70 9.16
CA HIS A 42 12.42 7.64 10.06
C HIS A 42 11.48 6.48 9.77
N ARG A 43 11.50 5.93 8.54
CA ARG A 43 10.71 4.77 8.14
C ARG A 43 11.45 3.45 8.26
N SER A 44 12.77 3.47 8.07
CA SER A 44 13.63 2.28 8.18
C SER A 44 13.62 1.62 9.56
N ILE A 45 13.12 2.31 10.59
CA ILE A 45 12.96 1.79 11.94
C ILE A 45 11.59 1.14 12.20
N GLU A 46 10.65 1.18 11.25
CA GLU A 46 9.29 0.65 11.39
C GLU A 46 9.29 -0.89 11.40
N HIS A 47 10.03 -1.51 10.47
CA HIS A 47 9.89 -2.92 10.12
C HIS A 47 9.99 -3.91 11.30
N PRO A 48 10.85 -3.73 12.33
CA PRO A 48 10.91 -4.69 13.43
C PRO A 48 9.60 -4.75 14.24
N THR A 49 8.95 -3.61 14.45
CA THR A 49 7.66 -3.55 15.15
C THR A 49 6.54 -3.98 14.21
N THR A 50 6.57 -3.56 12.95
CA THR A 50 5.62 -4.00 11.93
C THR A 50 5.56 -5.53 11.82
N SER A 51 6.71 -6.22 11.79
CA SER A 51 6.75 -7.68 11.76
C SER A 51 6.08 -8.31 12.98
N ARG A 52 6.26 -7.76 14.19
CA ARG A 52 5.60 -8.28 15.41
C ARG A 52 4.09 -8.01 15.40
N VAL A 53 3.66 -6.84 14.95
CA VAL A 53 2.24 -6.50 14.84
C VAL A 53 1.54 -7.39 13.82
N LEU A 54 2.11 -7.55 12.62
CA LEU A 54 1.58 -8.47 11.60
C LEU A 54 1.56 -9.92 12.10
N GLY A 55 2.63 -10.36 12.77
CA GLY A 55 2.68 -11.69 13.38
C GLY A 55 1.62 -11.92 14.46
N ALA A 56 1.25 -10.89 15.21
CA ALA A 56 0.17 -10.95 16.20
C ALA A 56 -1.23 -10.90 15.57
N MET A 57 -1.40 -10.20 14.45
CA MET A 57 -2.67 -10.15 13.71
C MET A 57 -2.95 -11.44 12.93
N PHE A 58 -1.91 -12.03 12.35
CA PHE A 58 -1.97 -13.19 11.45
C PHE A 58 -1.12 -14.33 12.02
N ALA A 59 -1.49 -14.82 13.21
CA ALA A 59 -0.64 -15.70 14.02
C ALA A 59 -0.71 -17.19 13.67
N ASP A 60 -1.79 -17.66 13.04
CA ASP A 60 -1.95 -19.07 12.70
C ASP A 60 -1.00 -19.50 11.56
N GLN A 61 0.07 -20.21 11.92
CA GLN A 61 1.12 -20.65 11.00
C GLN A 61 0.63 -21.64 9.93
N LYS A 62 -0.56 -22.23 10.09
CA LYS A 62 -1.19 -23.05 9.04
C LYS A 62 -1.67 -22.22 7.87
N HIS A 63 -2.06 -20.97 8.13
CA HIS A 63 -2.64 -20.06 7.15
C HIS A 63 -1.66 -18.95 6.73
N PHE A 64 -0.76 -18.55 7.62
CA PHE A 64 0.06 -17.35 7.45
C PHE A 64 1.55 -17.66 7.57
N ALA A 65 2.35 -17.13 6.64
CA ALA A 65 3.81 -17.19 6.66
C ALA A 65 4.39 -15.77 6.72
N HIS A 66 5.26 -15.52 7.69
CA HIS A 66 5.92 -14.22 7.88
C HIS A 66 7.40 -14.33 7.59
N HIS A 67 7.90 -13.41 6.76
CA HIS A 67 9.31 -13.30 6.39
C HIS A 67 9.92 -12.06 7.02
N ALA A 68 11.22 -12.15 7.32
CA ALA A 68 11.98 -10.98 7.75
C ALA A 68 12.07 -9.96 6.60
N ALA A 69 12.14 -8.68 6.96
CA ALA A 69 12.43 -7.63 5.99
C ALA A 69 13.77 -7.88 5.29
N LEU A 70 13.87 -7.47 4.03
CA LEU A 70 15.10 -7.58 3.25
C LEU A 70 16.24 -6.77 3.90
N PRO A 71 17.52 -7.14 3.65
CA PRO A 71 18.66 -6.42 4.21
C PRO A 71 18.55 -4.90 4.02
N ALA A 72 18.81 -4.14 5.08
CA ALA A 72 18.69 -2.68 5.09
C ALA A 72 19.85 -1.99 4.36
N VAL A 73 19.95 -2.23 3.05
CA VAL A 73 20.92 -1.63 2.14
C VAL A 73 20.20 -1.13 0.88
N ALA A 74 20.74 -0.10 0.25
CA ALA A 74 20.09 0.54 -0.89
C ALA A 74 19.87 -0.40 -2.08
N GLN A 75 20.64 -1.48 -2.20
CA GLN A 75 20.49 -2.50 -3.25
C GLN A 75 19.21 -3.33 -3.11
N PHE A 76 18.65 -3.39 -1.91
CA PHE A 76 17.39 -4.08 -1.60
C PHE A 76 16.36 -3.09 -1.05
N GLY A 77 16.32 -1.87 -1.59
CA GLY A 77 15.30 -0.88 -1.21
C GLY A 77 13.90 -1.41 -1.53
N ASP A 78 13.08 -1.53 -0.48
CA ASP A 78 11.73 -2.09 -0.53
C ASP A 78 10.73 -1.21 0.23
N GLU A 79 9.65 -0.84 -0.43
CA GLU A 79 8.57 0.00 0.08
C GLU A 79 7.21 -0.73 0.08
N GLY A 80 7.21 -2.06 -0.06
CA GLY A 80 6.04 -2.89 0.21
C GLY A 80 4.91 -2.72 -0.81
N ALA A 81 3.67 -2.87 -0.34
CA ALA A 81 2.49 -2.94 -1.18
C ALA A 81 2.13 -1.64 -1.92
N ALA A 82 2.72 -0.50 -1.56
CA ALA A 82 2.62 0.74 -2.36
C ALA A 82 3.18 0.59 -3.78
N ASN A 83 4.07 -0.38 -3.99
CA ASN A 83 4.65 -0.74 -5.29
C ASN A 83 4.17 -2.12 -5.79
N HIS A 84 3.05 -2.61 -5.25
CA HIS A 84 2.47 -3.89 -5.58
C HIS A 84 1.01 -3.75 -5.99
N THR A 85 0.59 -4.56 -6.94
CA THR A 85 -0.82 -4.75 -7.26
C THR A 85 -1.05 -6.20 -7.63
N ARG A 86 -2.21 -6.73 -7.27
CA ARG A 86 -2.62 -8.06 -7.67
C ARG A 86 -3.80 -7.97 -8.63
N PHE A 87 -3.70 -8.67 -9.76
CA PHE A 87 -4.80 -8.81 -10.70
C PHE A 87 -5.36 -10.22 -10.68
N CYS A 88 -6.67 -10.35 -10.64
CA CYS A 88 -7.35 -11.63 -10.51
C CYS A 88 -8.79 -11.55 -11.03
N ARG A 89 -9.31 -12.68 -11.49
CA ARG A 89 -10.74 -12.79 -11.86
C ARG A 89 -11.64 -12.68 -10.62
N ASP A 90 -11.27 -13.43 -9.57
CA ASP A 90 -11.88 -13.39 -8.25
C ASP A 90 -10.76 -13.37 -7.19
N TYR A 91 -11.01 -12.78 -6.02
CA TYR A 91 -10.00 -12.66 -4.97
C TYR A 91 -9.58 -14.01 -4.38
N GLY A 92 -10.43 -15.03 -4.41
CA GLY A 92 -10.13 -16.38 -3.94
C GLY A 92 -9.40 -17.25 -4.96
N GLU A 93 -9.28 -16.80 -6.21
CA GLU A 93 -8.63 -17.54 -7.29
C GLU A 93 -7.19 -17.05 -7.53
N ALA A 94 -6.37 -17.89 -8.15
CA ALA A 94 -5.01 -17.53 -8.55
C ALA A 94 -5.01 -16.27 -9.43
N GLY A 95 -4.04 -15.39 -9.19
CA GLY A 95 -3.88 -14.11 -9.84
C GLY A 95 -2.50 -13.90 -10.44
N VAL A 96 -2.29 -12.67 -10.91
CA VAL A 96 -1.00 -12.17 -11.39
C VAL A 96 -0.56 -11.04 -10.46
N GLU A 97 0.59 -11.22 -9.84
CA GLU A 97 1.22 -10.25 -8.96
C GLU A 97 2.09 -9.29 -9.77
N PHE A 98 1.81 -8.00 -9.68
CA PHE A 98 2.47 -6.94 -10.42
C PHE A 98 3.34 -6.12 -9.47
N PHE A 99 4.65 -6.21 -9.65
CA PHE A 99 5.63 -5.48 -8.89
C PHE A 99 6.18 -4.32 -9.72
N VAL A 100 6.13 -3.12 -9.15
CA VAL A 100 6.63 -1.91 -9.81
C VAL A 100 7.91 -1.46 -9.15
N PHE A 101 8.94 -1.15 -9.94
CA PHE A 101 10.23 -0.69 -9.40
C PHE A 101 10.68 0.61 -10.09
N GLY A 102 11.49 1.40 -9.39
CA GLY A 102 12.01 2.66 -9.95
C GLY A 102 13.39 2.52 -10.59
N ARG A 103 14.20 1.54 -10.15
CA ARG A 103 15.54 1.26 -10.68
C ARG A 103 15.98 -0.19 -10.47
N SER A 104 16.98 -0.64 -11.22
CA SER A 104 17.80 -1.80 -10.83
C SER A 104 19.01 -1.33 -10.03
N ALA A 105 19.38 -2.09 -9.00
CA ALA A 105 20.56 -1.85 -8.19
C ALA A 105 21.86 -2.29 -8.86
N PHE A 106 21.81 -3.33 -9.72
CA PHE A 106 23.01 -3.93 -10.31
C PHE A 106 23.08 -3.80 -11.84
N ASP A 107 21.95 -3.61 -12.53
CA ASP A 107 21.90 -3.47 -13.98
C ASP A 107 21.71 -2.01 -14.40
N THR A 108 22.82 -1.37 -14.74
CA THR A 108 22.88 0.05 -15.16
C THR A 108 22.19 0.35 -16.49
N ARG A 109 21.72 -0.67 -17.22
CA ARG A 109 20.94 -0.47 -18.46
C ARG A 109 19.52 0.03 -18.17
N TYR A 110 19.01 -0.22 -16.97
CA TYR A 110 17.73 0.35 -16.54
C TYR A 110 17.90 1.84 -16.27
N PRO A 111 17.10 2.72 -16.89
CA PRO A 111 17.15 4.15 -16.58
C PRO A 111 16.70 4.37 -15.14
N ALA A 112 17.14 5.47 -14.53
CA ALA A 112 16.80 5.82 -13.16
C ALA A 112 16.47 7.32 -13.06
N PRO A 113 15.65 7.73 -12.09
CA PRO A 113 15.34 9.14 -11.87
C PRO A 113 16.59 9.93 -11.50
N GLN A 114 16.61 11.22 -11.82
CA GLN A 114 17.79 12.10 -11.69
C GLN A 114 17.65 13.11 -10.55
N LYS A 115 16.43 13.44 -10.12
CA LYS A 115 16.14 14.44 -9.09
C LYS A 115 15.70 13.80 -7.78
N TYR A 116 14.76 12.86 -7.82
CA TYR A 116 14.26 12.16 -6.64
C TYR A 116 14.70 10.69 -6.63
N PRO A 117 14.98 10.10 -5.45
CA PRO A 117 15.47 8.73 -5.39
C PRO A 117 14.38 7.72 -5.74
N ALA A 118 14.71 6.75 -6.61
CA ALA A 118 13.92 5.52 -6.74
C ALA A 118 14.12 4.65 -5.50
N ARG A 119 13.05 4.55 -4.69
CA ARG A 119 13.05 3.85 -3.40
C ARG A 119 12.96 2.34 -3.55
N GLN A 120 12.13 1.88 -4.49
CA GLN A 120 11.97 0.46 -4.83
C GLN A 120 13.00 0.02 -5.85
N THR A 121 13.65 -1.11 -5.56
CA THR A 121 14.58 -1.80 -6.47
C THR A 121 13.96 -3.04 -7.10
N LEU A 122 14.33 -3.34 -8.35
CA LEU A 122 13.93 -4.60 -9.00
C LEU A 122 14.36 -5.81 -8.16
N GLU A 123 15.55 -5.75 -7.59
CA GLU A 123 16.15 -6.82 -6.78
C GLU A 123 15.34 -7.11 -5.52
N ALA A 124 14.82 -6.07 -4.85
CA ALA A 124 13.91 -6.23 -3.74
C ALA A 124 12.60 -6.90 -4.16
N SER A 125 11.96 -6.39 -5.23
CA SER A 125 10.72 -6.97 -5.76
C SER A 125 10.88 -8.46 -6.10
N GLN A 126 11.96 -8.83 -6.77
CA GLN A 126 12.26 -10.23 -7.09
C GLN A 126 12.58 -11.07 -5.85
N ALA A 127 13.23 -10.49 -4.84
CA ALA A 127 13.50 -11.19 -3.57
C ALA A 127 12.22 -11.49 -2.81
N VAL A 128 11.30 -10.53 -2.73
CA VAL A 128 9.97 -10.73 -2.13
C VAL A 128 9.18 -11.81 -2.88
N ALA A 129 9.13 -11.74 -4.22
CA ALA A 129 8.44 -12.77 -5.02
C ALA A 129 8.98 -14.19 -4.73
N ARG A 130 10.31 -14.33 -4.56
CA ARG A 130 10.93 -15.61 -4.16
C ARG A 130 10.57 -16.04 -2.74
N LEU A 131 10.60 -15.13 -1.76
CA LEU A 131 10.19 -15.41 -0.37
C LEU A 131 8.73 -15.88 -0.31
N HIS A 132 7.90 -15.36 -1.21
CA HIS A 132 6.48 -15.71 -1.31
C HIS A 132 6.23 -16.99 -2.12
N GLY A 133 7.26 -17.59 -2.72
CA GLY A 133 7.11 -18.79 -3.54
C GLY A 133 6.26 -18.57 -4.79
N LEU A 134 6.22 -17.35 -5.31
CA LEU A 134 5.46 -17.02 -6.51
C LEU A 134 6.13 -17.63 -7.75
N LYS A 135 5.31 -18.08 -8.69
CA LYS A 135 5.78 -18.64 -9.96
C LYS A 135 6.02 -17.55 -11.00
N ASP A 136 6.99 -17.76 -11.87
CA ASP A 136 7.33 -16.79 -12.94
C ASP A 136 6.16 -16.49 -13.90
N ASP A 137 5.24 -17.44 -14.07
CA ASP A 137 4.02 -17.27 -14.88
C ASP A 137 2.93 -16.45 -14.17
N GLY A 138 3.01 -16.27 -12.86
CA GLY A 138 2.11 -15.48 -12.02
C GLY A 138 2.67 -14.12 -11.59
N VAL A 139 3.83 -13.69 -12.08
CA VAL A 139 4.46 -12.42 -11.66
C VAL A 139 4.83 -11.54 -12.85
N VAL A 140 4.55 -10.24 -12.81
CA VAL A 140 5.02 -9.25 -13.79
C VAL A 140 5.82 -8.16 -13.08
N TYR A 141 6.93 -7.74 -13.68
CA TYR A 141 7.74 -6.62 -13.20
C TYR A 141 7.63 -5.44 -14.15
N GLY A 142 7.09 -4.32 -13.69
CA GLY A 142 7.01 -3.07 -14.44
C GLY A 142 7.99 -2.04 -13.92
N GLN A 143 8.71 -1.34 -14.81
CA GLN A 143 9.48 -0.17 -14.40
C GLN A 143 8.59 1.07 -14.43
N GLN A 144 8.52 1.79 -13.31
CA GLN A 144 7.91 3.11 -13.24
C GLN A 144 8.70 4.09 -14.11
N ASN A 145 8.01 4.99 -14.80
CA ASN A 145 8.66 5.99 -15.63
C ASN A 145 9.55 6.91 -14.75
N PRO A 146 10.88 6.97 -14.98
CA PRO A 146 11.78 7.80 -14.17
C PRO A 146 11.37 9.28 -14.12
N ALA A 147 10.76 9.79 -15.20
CA ALA A 147 10.33 11.18 -15.27
C ALA A 147 9.19 11.49 -14.30
N VAL A 148 8.26 10.55 -14.03
CA VAL A 148 7.19 10.78 -13.06
C VAL A 148 7.69 10.68 -11.63
N ILE A 149 8.70 9.83 -11.37
CA ILE A 149 9.39 9.81 -10.07
C ILE A 149 10.01 11.18 -9.79
N ASP A 150 10.69 11.77 -10.77
CA ASP A 150 11.26 13.12 -10.68
C ASP A 150 10.20 14.23 -10.57
N ALA A 151 8.95 13.94 -10.93
CA ALA A 151 7.79 14.81 -10.74
C ALA A 151 7.12 14.65 -9.36
N GLY A 152 7.57 13.71 -8.51
CA GLY A 152 7.05 13.51 -7.15
C GLY A 152 6.32 12.19 -6.92
N VAL A 153 6.23 11.31 -7.92
CA VAL A 153 5.65 9.97 -7.79
C VAL A 153 6.66 9.03 -7.12
N PHE A 154 6.76 9.07 -5.80
CA PHE A 154 7.75 8.27 -5.06
C PHE A 154 7.37 6.79 -4.89
N HIS A 155 6.10 6.44 -5.12
CA HIS A 155 5.54 5.09 -5.11
C HIS A 155 4.55 4.90 -6.28
N ASN A 156 4.33 3.67 -6.72
CA ASN A 156 3.40 3.35 -7.80
C ASN A 156 1.96 3.78 -7.50
N ASP A 157 1.50 3.62 -6.27
CA ASP A 157 0.17 4.00 -5.82
C ASP A 157 -0.09 5.52 -5.83
N VAL A 158 0.87 6.36 -6.24
CA VAL A 158 0.65 7.78 -6.52
C VAL A 158 0.32 8.04 -8.00
N ILE A 159 0.48 7.04 -8.89
CA ILE A 159 0.26 7.18 -10.34
C ILE A 159 -0.55 6.04 -10.98
N ALA A 160 -0.79 4.94 -10.25
CA ALA A 160 -1.61 3.83 -10.69
C ALA A 160 -2.21 3.05 -9.49
N VAL A 161 -3.42 2.54 -9.66
CA VAL A 161 -4.07 1.60 -8.73
C VAL A 161 -4.80 0.53 -9.52
N GLY A 162 -4.66 -0.74 -9.10
CA GLY A 162 -5.42 -1.83 -9.70
C GLY A 162 -6.30 -2.55 -8.69
N ASN A 163 -7.34 -3.22 -9.18
CA ASN A 163 -8.26 -4.02 -8.39
C ASN A 163 -8.97 -5.05 -9.28
N GLY A 164 -9.01 -6.32 -8.85
CA GLY A 164 -9.58 -7.39 -9.67
C GLY A 164 -8.89 -7.44 -11.03
N GLU A 165 -9.63 -7.27 -12.10
CA GLU A 165 -9.08 -7.30 -13.46
C GLU A 165 -8.72 -5.90 -14.00
N VAL A 166 -8.91 -4.84 -13.22
CA VAL A 166 -8.80 -3.45 -13.67
C VAL A 166 -7.51 -2.80 -13.19
N LEU A 167 -6.78 -2.16 -14.10
CA LEU A 167 -5.70 -1.20 -13.80
C LEU A 167 -6.15 0.22 -14.17
N PHE A 168 -6.25 1.11 -13.19
CA PHE A 168 -6.48 2.54 -13.37
C PHE A 168 -5.16 3.30 -13.22
N TYR A 169 -4.68 3.96 -14.28
CA TYR A 169 -3.32 4.51 -14.31
C TYR A 169 -3.19 5.75 -15.20
N HIS A 170 -2.21 6.59 -14.92
CA HIS A 170 -1.85 7.72 -15.79
C HIS A 170 -1.05 7.25 -17.02
N GLU A 171 -1.24 7.86 -18.19
CA GLU A 171 -0.54 7.46 -19.43
C GLU A 171 0.99 7.40 -19.30
N ASP A 172 1.57 8.32 -18.53
CA ASP A 172 3.02 8.42 -18.28
C ASP A 172 3.52 7.51 -17.13
N ALA A 173 2.68 6.68 -16.51
CA ALA A 173 3.02 5.94 -15.28
C ALA A 173 4.23 5.00 -15.43
N PHE A 174 4.34 4.31 -16.57
CA PHE A 174 5.32 3.23 -16.78
C PHE A 174 6.22 3.52 -17.97
N LEU A 175 7.45 2.99 -17.94
CA LEU A 175 8.42 3.20 -19.00
C LEU A 175 8.08 2.43 -20.28
N ASN A 176 7.73 1.15 -20.16
CA ASN A 176 7.42 0.25 -21.27
C ASN A 176 5.97 -0.21 -21.21
N THR A 177 5.03 0.74 -21.17
CA THR A 177 3.61 0.52 -20.86
C THR A 177 2.98 -0.58 -21.71
N GLU A 178 3.06 -0.50 -23.04
CA GLU A 178 2.40 -1.46 -23.94
C GLU A 178 2.87 -2.91 -23.73
N GLN A 179 4.20 -3.10 -23.57
CA GLN A 179 4.77 -4.42 -23.31
C GLN A 179 4.30 -4.97 -21.96
N MET A 180 4.32 -4.12 -20.92
CA MET A 180 3.88 -4.49 -19.57
C MET A 180 2.39 -4.87 -19.55
N LEU A 181 1.52 -4.08 -20.19
CA LEU A 181 0.09 -4.38 -20.29
C LEU A 181 -0.17 -5.67 -21.07
N ALA A 182 0.55 -5.92 -22.16
CA ALA A 182 0.44 -7.15 -22.93
C ALA A 182 0.87 -8.38 -22.12
N GLU A 183 1.90 -8.26 -21.28
CA GLU A 183 2.33 -9.34 -20.39
C GLU A 183 1.28 -9.62 -19.30
N LEU A 184 0.73 -8.59 -18.66
CA LEU A 184 -0.37 -8.72 -17.69
C LEU A 184 -1.60 -9.38 -18.32
N GLN A 185 -2.03 -8.90 -19.50
CA GLN A 185 -3.13 -9.49 -20.26
C GLN A 185 -2.87 -10.96 -20.57
N GLY A 186 -1.67 -11.28 -21.06
CA GLY A 186 -1.31 -12.64 -21.45
C GLY A 186 -1.25 -13.60 -20.26
N LYS A 187 -0.71 -13.18 -19.11
CA LYS A 187 -0.64 -14.00 -17.90
C LYS A 187 -2.00 -14.16 -17.24
N LEU A 188 -2.76 -13.08 -17.09
CA LEU A 188 -4.11 -13.15 -16.50
C LEU A 188 -5.07 -13.92 -17.40
N GLY A 189 -4.95 -13.77 -18.72
CA GLY A 189 -5.76 -14.51 -19.70
C GLY A 189 -5.56 -16.03 -19.64
N LYS A 190 -4.34 -16.51 -19.31
CA LYS A 190 -4.09 -17.94 -19.07
C LYS A 190 -4.81 -18.47 -17.84
N LEU A 191 -5.11 -17.60 -16.88
CA LEU A 191 -5.90 -17.90 -15.68
C LEU A 191 -7.40 -17.67 -15.92
N GLY A 192 -7.81 -17.37 -17.16
CA GLY A 192 -9.21 -17.14 -17.53
C GLY A 192 -9.75 -15.76 -17.11
N GLY A 193 -8.88 -14.83 -16.71
CA GLY A 193 -9.27 -13.45 -16.44
C GLY A 193 -9.22 -12.56 -17.67
N ASN A 194 -9.91 -11.43 -17.58
CA ASN A 194 -10.07 -10.42 -18.62
C ASN A 194 -9.50 -9.07 -18.16
N PHE A 195 -8.18 -8.92 -18.28
CA PHE A 195 -7.49 -7.70 -17.89
C PHE A 195 -8.04 -6.47 -18.65
N GLN A 196 -8.25 -5.38 -17.92
CA GLN A 196 -8.81 -4.14 -18.43
C GLN A 196 -7.98 -2.97 -17.92
N SER A 197 -7.54 -2.11 -18.81
CA SER A 197 -6.76 -0.93 -18.45
C SER A 197 -7.57 0.34 -18.68
N VAL A 198 -7.70 1.18 -17.66
CA VAL A 198 -8.29 2.52 -17.72
C VAL A 198 -7.16 3.53 -17.65
N CYS A 199 -6.76 4.04 -18.82
CA CYS A 199 -5.69 5.02 -18.96
C CYS A 199 -6.26 6.44 -18.80
N VAL A 200 -5.64 7.26 -17.96
CA VAL A 200 -5.91 8.69 -17.84
C VAL A 200 -4.96 9.45 -18.77
N PRO A 201 -5.48 10.12 -19.81
CA PRO A 201 -4.62 10.89 -20.70
C PRO A 201 -4.06 12.12 -20.00
N ARG A 202 -2.79 12.43 -20.28
CA ARG A 202 -2.09 13.63 -19.74
C ARG A 202 -2.77 14.93 -20.14
N ALA A 203 -3.44 14.92 -21.30
CA ALA A 203 -4.18 16.06 -21.80
C ALA A 203 -5.38 16.42 -20.90
N GLU A 204 -5.98 15.42 -20.24
CA GLU A 204 -7.10 15.60 -19.32
C GLU A 204 -6.61 15.90 -17.91
N VAL A 205 -5.68 15.08 -17.39
CA VAL A 205 -5.07 15.24 -16.07
C VAL A 205 -3.56 15.18 -16.21
N SER A 206 -2.84 16.25 -15.86
CA SER A 206 -1.38 16.25 -15.90
C SER A 206 -0.77 15.41 -14.76
N VAL A 207 0.50 15.03 -14.88
CA VAL A 207 1.23 14.38 -13.77
C VAL A 207 1.26 15.27 -12.52
N GLU A 208 1.40 16.59 -12.69
CA GLU A 208 1.36 17.53 -11.56
C GLU A 208 -0.01 17.49 -10.86
N ASP A 209 -1.10 17.52 -11.62
CA ASP A 209 -2.45 17.43 -11.07
C ASP A 209 -2.67 16.11 -10.33
N ALA A 210 -2.23 14.99 -10.92
CA ALA A 210 -2.31 13.67 -10.32
C ALA A 210 -1.56 13.59 -8.97
N VAL A 211 -0.34 14.14 -8.91
CA VAL A 211 0.48 14.18 -7.69
C VAL A 211 -0.12 15.12 -6.65
N ARG A 212 -0.66 16.28 -7.05
CA ARG A 212 -1.24 17.26 -6.11
C ARG A 212 -2.59 16.83 -5.56
N SER A 213 -3.38 16.11 -6.35
CA SER A 213 -4.72 15.67 -5.97
C SER A 213 -4.74 14.28 -5.34
N TYR A 214 -3.66 13.50 -5.48
CA TYR A 214 -3.59 12.09 -5.08
C TYR A 214 -4.66 11.22 -5.77
N LEU A 215 -4.99 11.52 -7.03
CA LEU A 215 -6.01 10.78 -7.80
C LEU A 215 -5.80 9.27 -7.78
N PHE A 216 -4.57 8.83 -8.01
CA PHE A 216 -4.24 7.41 -8.07
C PHE A 216 -3.94 6.80 -6.70
N ASN A 217 -3.77 7.62 -5.66
CA ASN A 217 -3.71 7.15 -4.28
C ASN A 217 -5.11 6.88 -3.70
N SER A 218 -5.98 6.38 -4.57
CA SER A 218 -7.37 6.05 -4.30
C SER A 218 -7.51 4.57 -3.96
N GLN A 219 -8.64 4.22 -3.35
CA GLN A 219 -9.03 2.81 -3.26
C GLN A 219 -10.01 2.49 -4.38
N LEU A 220 -9.73 1.46 -5.16
CA LEU A 220 -10.65 0.92 -6.15
C LEU A 220 -11.28 -0.35 -5.57
N LEU A 221 -12.59 -0.32 -5.34
CA LEU A 221 -13.33 -1.37 -4.62
C LEU A 221 -14.43 -1.96 -5.49
N THR A 222 -14.51 -3.29 -5.55
CA THR A 222 -15.61 -4.00 -6.24
C THR A 222 -16.86 -4.00 -5.37
N ARG A 223 -18.02 -3.68 -5.96
CA ARG A 223 -19.35 -3.79 -5.34
C ARG A 223 -19.99 -5.13 -5.67
N ALA A 224 -21.05 -5.47 -4.93
CA ALA A 224 -21.80 -6.71 -5.14
C ALA A 224 -22.41 -6.85 -6.55
N ASP A 225 -22.65 -5.74 -7.25
CA ASP A 225 -23.15 -5.74 -8.63
C ASP A 225 -22.04 -5.80 -9.70
N GLY A 226 -20.77 -5.97 -9.28
CA GLY A 226 -19.59 -6.00 -10.14
C GLY A 226 -19.08 -4.63 -10.60
N SER A 227 -19.79 -3.54 -10.30
CA SER A 227 -19.27 -2.19 -10.52
C SER A 227 -18.19 -1.84 -9.50
N MET A 228 -17.41 -0.80 -9.79
CA MET A 228 -16.35 -0.33 -8.92
C MET A 228 -16.64 1.06 -8.36
N LEU A 229 -16.29 1.21 -7.08
CA LEU A 229 -16.26 2.45 -6.32
C LEU A 229 -14.82 2.94 -6.22
N LEU A 230 -14.57 4.20 -6.57
CA LEU A 230 -13.30 4.89 -6.38
C LEU A 230 -13.36 5.80 -5.14
N ILE A 231 -12.57 5.51 -4.13
CA ILE A 231 -12.42 6.34 -2.93
C ILE A 231 -11.26 7.31 -3.14
N VAL A 232 -11.54 8.60 -3.17
CA VAL A 232 -10.55 9.68 -3.43
C VAL A 232 -10.49 10.67 -2.25
N PRO A 233 -9.38 11.39 -2.06
CA PRO A 233 -9.30 12.45 -1.08
C PRO A 233 -10.00 13.74 -1.57
N GLU A 234 -10.33 14.67 -0.66
CA GLU A 234 -10.98 15.95 -0.97
C GLU A 234 -10.20 16.81 -1.99
N GLU A 235 -8.87 16.66 -2.05
CA GLU A 235 -8.00 17.32 -3.02
C GLU A 235 -8.34 16.97 -4.48
N CYS A 236 -8.90 15.78 -4.74
CA CYS A 236 -9.43 15.43 -6.06
C CYS A 236 -10.65 16.26 -6.44
N ARG A 237 -11.48 16.63 -5.47
CA ARG A 237 -12.65 17.49 -5.68
C ARG A 237 -12.26 18.95 -5.83
N ALA A 238 -11.24 19.38 -5.09
CA ALA A 238 -10.73 20.74 -5.14
C ALA A 238 -9.94 21.05 -6.43
N ASN A 239 -9.39 20.05 -7.10
CA ASN A 239 -8.75 20.21 -8.42
C ASN A 239 -9.79 20.07 -9.55
N GLU A 240 -10.12 21.18 -10.22
CA GLU A 240 -11.17 21.22 -11.24
C GLU A 240 -10.96 20.23 -12.40
N ARG A 241 -9.73 20.06 -12.89
CA ARG A 241 -9.43 19.16 -14.02
C ARG A 241 -9.62 17.70 -13.62
N VAL A 242 -9.11 17.34 -12.44
CA VAL A 242 -9.27 16.00 -11.87
C VAL A 242 -10.74 15.70 -11.60
N TRP A 243 -11.48 16.65 -11.02
CA TRP A 243 -12.89 16.45 -10.74
C TRP A 243 -13.72 16.31 -12.01
N GLN A 244 -13.46 17.13 -13.04
CA GLN A 244 -14.09 16.99 -14.35
C GLN A 244 -13.82 15.62 -14.97
N TYR A 245 -12.57 15.15 -14.94
CA TYR A 245 -12.20 13.81 -15.40
C TYR A 245 -12.99 12.73 -14.66
N LEU A 246 -13.04 12.79 -13.33
CA LEU A 246 -13.76 11.82 -12.49
C LEU A 246 -15.27 11.79 -12.78
N GLN A 247 -15.88 12.95 -13.00
CA GLN A 247 -17.30 13.04 -13.40
C GLN A 247 -17.50 12.38 -14.78
N GLY A 248 -16.64 12.70 -15.75
CA GLY A 248 -16.65 12.07 -17.08
C GLY A 248 -16.47 10.54 -17.01
N LEU A 249 -15.54 10.08 -16.17
CA LEU A 249 -15.28 8.65 -15.93
C LEU A 249 -16.54 7.94 -15.44
N THR A 250 -17.23 8.47 -14.43
CA THR A 250 -18.48 7.86 -13.90
C THR A 250 -19.64 7.93 -14.88
N ALA A 251 -19.69 8.95 -15.76
CA ALA A 251 -20.72 9.10 -16.78
C ALA A 251 -20.50 8.21 -18.02
N SER A 252 -19.29 7.69 -18.23
CA SER A 252 -18.91 6.91 -19.42
C SER A 252 -19.56 5.52 -19.52
N GLY A 253 -20.17 5.03 -18.44
CA GLY A 253 -20.77 3.69 -18.38
C GLY A 253 -19.77 2.56 -18.16
N GLY A 254 -18.49 2.88 -17.90
CA GLY A 254 -17.44 1.91 -17.58
C GLY A 254 -17.62 1.19 -16.23
N LEU A 255 -16.58 0.46 -15.81
CA LEU A 255 -16.59 -0.29 -14.54
C LEU A 255 -16.57 0.62 -13.31
N ILE A 256 -15.89 1.77 -13.38
CA ILE A 256 -15.84 2.74 -12.28
C ILE A 256 -17.10 3.61 -12.36
N ARG A 257 -18.08 3.32 -11.49
CA ARG A 257 -19.41 3.94 -11.55
C ARG A 257 -19.71 4.93 -10.43
N GLU A 258 -18.90 4.92 -9.38
CA GLU A 258 -19.07 5.81 -8.25
C GLU A 258 -17.72 6.36 -7.80
N VAL A 259 -17.71 7.63 -7.43
CA VAL A 259 -16.58 8.28 -6.76
C VAL A 259 -17.06 8.75 -5.40
N LYS A 260 -16.38 8.33 -4.33
CA LYS A 260 -16.65 8.76 -2.96
C LYS A 260 -15.45 9.52 -2.42
N VAL A 261 -15.72 10.70 -1.90
CA VAL A 261 -14.70 11.62 -1.38
C VAL A 261 -14.62 11.49 0.14
N PHE A 262 -13.41 11.51 0.69
CA PHE A 262 -13.16 11.57 2.13
C PHE A 262 -12.18 12.70 2.47
N ASP A 263 -12.42 13.36 3.60
CA ASP A 263 -11.47 14.31 4.19
C ASP A 263 -10.40 13.53 4.97
N LEU A 264 -9.17 13.57 4.45
CA LEU A 264 -7.99 12.97 5.06
C LEU A 264 -6.86 14.00 5.21
N LYS A 265 -7.23 15.28 5.37
CA LYS A 265 -6.30 16.43 5.34
C LYS A 265 -5.02 16.23 6.15
N GLN A 266 -5.11 15.65 7.35
CA GLN A 266 -3.94 15.46 8.21
C GLN A 266 -2.91 14.47 7.63
N SER A 267 -3.38 13.40 6.98
CA SER A 267 -2.51 12.45 6.28
C SER A 267 -2.02 13.03 4.94
N MET A 268 -2.90 13.71 4.21
CA MET A 268 -2.58 14.35 2.93
C MET A 268 -1.49 15.42 3.06
N GLN A 269 -1.48 16.19 4.15
CA GLN A 269 -0.43 17.17 4.45
C GLN A 269 0.98 16.56 4.60
N ASN A 270 1.06 15.24 4.84
CA ASN A 270 2.30 14.48 4.90
C ASN A 270 2.47 13.52 3.72
N GLY A 271 1.61 13.62 2.71
CA GLY A 271 1.71 12.86 1.46
C GLY A 271 1.14 11.44 1.52
N GLY A 272 0.12 11.18 2.33
CA GLY A 272 -0.62 9.91 2.31
C GLY A 272 -2.12 10.10 2.08
N GLY A 273 -2.65 9.52 1.00
CA GLY A 273 -4.08 9.52 0.70
C GLY A 273 -4.79 8.25 1.15
N PRO A 274 -6.01 7.99 0.63
CA PRO A 274 -6.81 6.82 0.98
C PRO A 274 -6.11 5.47 0.81
N ALA A 275 -5.27 5.32 -0.22
CA ALA A 275 -4.54 4.08 -0.48
C ALA A 275 -3.39 3.87 0.51
N CYS A 276 -2.67 4.95 0.87
CA CYS A 276 -1.55 4.82 1.80
C CYS A 276 -1.99 4.29 3.18
N LEU A 277 -3.19 4.64 3.61
CA LEU A 277 -3.72 4.25 4.93
C LEU A 277 -4.22 2.80 5.01
N ARG A 278 -4.05 1.98 3.96
CA ARG A 278 -4.55 0.60 3.94
C ARG A 278 -3.59 -0.39 3.29
N LEU A 279 -3.47 -1.56 3.90
CA LEU A 279 -2.85 -2.75 3.34
C LEU A 279 -3.95 -3.69 2.85
N ARG A 280 -3.87 -4.15 1.59
CA ARG A 280 -4.82 -5.13 1.05
C ARG A 280 -4.33 -6.54 1.36
N VAL A 281 -5.20 -7.35 1.95
CA VAL A 281 -4.93 -8.76 2.27
C VAL A 281 -6.13 -9.56 1.80
N ALA A 282 -5.99 -10.29 0.68
CA ALA A 282 -7.05 -11.17 0.21
C ALA A 282 -6.98 -12.49 0.99
N LEU A 283 -8.11 -12.89 1.58
CA LEU A 283 -8.24 -14.05 2.46
C LEU A 283 -9.49 -14.83 2.04
N ASN A 284 -9.40 -16.16 2.04
CA ASN A 284 -10.59 -17.00 2.03
C ASN A 284 -11.25 -17.05 3.42
N GLU A 285 -12.42 -17.69 3.52
CA GLU A 285 -13.20 -17.75 4.77
C GLU A 285 -12.43 -18.40 5.93
N SER A 286 -11.64 -19.45 5.66
CA SER A 286 -10.89 -20.16 6.69
C SER A 286 -9.71 -19.34 7.21
N GLU A 287 -9.03 -18.62 6.33
CA GLU A 287 -7.95 -17.71 6.69
C GLU A 287 -8.50 -16.49 7.44
N LEU A 288 -9.62 -15.90 7.00
CA LEU A 288 -10.26 -14.79 7.70
C LEU A 288 -10.67 -15.19 9.12
N ALA A 289 -11.19 -16.41 9.31
CA ALA A 289 -11.52 -16.95 10.63
C ALA A 289 -10.29 -17.16 11.54
N ALA A 290 -9.09 -17.28 10.95
CA ALA A 290 -7.82 -17.42 11.66
C ALA A 290 -7.14 -16.08 11.98
N VAL A 291 -7.61 -14.96 11.43
CA VAL A 291 -7.15 -13.62 11.81
C VAL A 291 -7.53 -13.33 13.25
N ASN A 292 -6.68 -12.62 14.00
CA ASN A 292 -7.01 -12.13 15.33
C ASN A 292 -8.34 -11.34 15.29
N PRO A 293 -9.41 -11.82 15.94
CA PRO A 293 -10.71 -11.15 15.85
C PRO A 293 -10.71 -9.78 16.53
N GLY A 294 -9.73 -9.49 17.40
CA GLY A 294 -9.58 -8.19 18.06
C GLY A 294 -9.23 -7.03 17.12
N VAL A 295 -8.80 -7.32 15.88
CA VAL A 295 -8.46 -6.28 14.88
C VAL A 295 -9.46 -6.17 13.74
N ILE A 296 -10.52 -6.99 13.73
CA ILE A 296 -11.58 -6.90 12.73
C ILE A 296 -12.54 -5.76 13.12
N MET A 297 -12.68 -4.78 12.23
CA MET A 297 -13.52 -3.61 12.48
C MET A 297 -14.99 -4.01 12.67
N THR A 298 -15.58 -3.53 13.78
CA THR A 298 -16.99 -3.69 14.12
C THR A 298 -17.48 -2.39 14.76
N ALA A 299 -18.80 -2.16 14.84
CA ALA A 299 -19.32 -0.97 15.51
C ALA A 299 -18.83 -0.83 16.98
N PRO A 300 -18.83 -1.89 17.81
CA PRO A 300 -18.27 -1.80 19.16
C PRO A 300 -16.77 -1.50 19.20
N LEU A 301 -15.98 -2.08 18.28
CA LEU A 301 -14.54 -1.79 18.22
C LEU A 301 -14.30 -0.34 17.78
N TYR A 302 -15.08 0.17 16.82
CA TYR A 302 -15.02 1.57 16.40
C TYR A 302 -15.25 2.51 17.58
N GLU A 303 -16.33 2.31 18.36
CA GLU A 303 -16.62 3.13 19.54
C GLU A 303 -15.48 3.07 20.57
N THR A 304 -14.95 1.88 20.82
CA THR A 304 -13.83 1.66 21.75
C THR A 304 -12.58 2.42 21.30
N LEU A 305 -12.24 2.34 20.00
CA LEU A 305 -11.08 3.02 19.44
C LEU A 305 -11.26 4.54 19.46
N THR A 306 -12.45 5.07 19.17
CA THR A 306 -12.71 6.51 19.26
C THR A 306 -12.56 7.04 20.68
N GLN A 307 -13.07 6.31 21.68
CA GLN A 307 -12.90 6.69 23.09
C GLN A 307 -11.44 6.62 23.53
N TRP A 308 -10.70 5.61 23.05
CA TRP A 308 -9.26 5.51 23.30
C TRP A 308 -8.49 6.68 22.67
N VAL A 309 -8.86 7.10 21.45
CA VAL A 309 -8.28 8.31 20.82
C VAL A 309 -8.61 9.56 21.65
N ASP A 310 -9.88 9.79 21.98
CA ASP A 310 -10.34 10.96 22.75
C ASP A 310 -9.66 11.06 24.13
N LYS A 311 -9.31 9.92 24.73
CA LYS A 311 -8.63 9.84 26.03
C LYS A 311 -7.15 10.18 25.94
N HIS A 312 -6.46 9.83 24.84
CA HIS A 312 -5.00 9.81 24.78
C HIS A 312 -4.37 10.81 23.80
N TYR A 313 -5.09 11.24 22.77
CA TYR A 313 -4.52 12.08 21.72
C TYR A 313 -4.63 13.55 22.08
N ARG A 314 -3.55 14.31 21.84
CA ARG A 314 -3.55 15.76 21.97
C ARG A 314 -4.16 16.40 20.72
N ASP A 315 -4.98 17.44 20.89
CA ASP A 315 -5.55 18.21 19.77
C ASP A 315 -4.50 19.03 18.98
N SER A 316 -3.33 19.26 19.59
CA SER A 316 -2.20 19.96 18.99
C SER A 316 -0.90 19.30 19.42
N LEU A 317 0.00 19.12 18.47
CA LEU A 317 1.36 18.63 18.70
C LEU A 317 2.33 19.42 17.81
N ARG A 318 3.39 19.95 18.42
CA ARG A 318 4.48 20.67 17.75
C ARG A 318 5.80 19.92 17.92
N GLU A 319 6.77 20.23 17.08
CA GLU A 319 8.11 19.62 17.19
C GLU A 319 8.76 19.81 18.57
N SER A 320 8.51 20.96 19.22
CA SER A 320 8.99 21.23 20.58
C SER A 320 8.42 20.28 21.64
N ASP A 321 7.20 19.79 21.42
CA ASP A 321 6.48 18.95 22.36
C ASP A 321 7.04 17.52 22.37
N LEU A 322 7.76 17.12 21.32
CA LEU A 322 8.42 15.82 21.24
C LEU A 322 9.48 15.62 22.33
N ALA A 323 10.00 16.70 22.90
CA ALA A 323 10.96 16.67 24.00
C ALA A 323 10.30 16.57 25.38
N ASP A 324 8.96 16.67 25.47
CA ASP A 324 8.21 16.56 26.70
C ASP A 324 8.23 15.10 27.21
N PRO A 325 8.83 14.80 28.38
CA PRO A 325 8.83 13.44 28.91
C PRO A 325 7.42 12.93 29.23
N GLN A 326 6.45 13.82 29.47
CA GLN A 326 5.07 13.44 29.71
C GLN A 326 4.44 12.82 28.46
N LEU A 327 4.76 13.33 27.26
CA LEU A 327 4.30 12.77 26.00
C LEU A 327 4.74 11.31 25.82
N LEU A 328 5.99 10.99 26.20
CA LEU A 328 6.48 9.62 26.15
C LEU A 328 5.70 8.67 27.06
N LEU A 329 5.36 9.13 28.27
CA LEU A 329 4.56 8.36 29.22
C LEU A 329 3.15 8.13 28.67
N GLU A 330 2.51 9.18 28.17
CA GLU A 330 1.20 9.13 27.51
C GLU A 330 1.19 8.12 26.36
N CYS A 331 2.17 8.20 25.44
CA CYS A 331 2.28 7.26 24.32
C CYS A 331 2.44 5.80 24.78
N ARG A 332 3.27 5.53 25.78
CA ARG A 332 3.45 4.15 26.28
C ARG A 332 2.20 3.61 26.96
N THR A 333 1.54 4.42 27.78
CA THR A 333 0.26 4.05 28.40
C THR A 333 -0.81 3.81 27.35
N ALA A 334 -0.93 4.68 26.36
CA ALA A 334 -1.88 4.56 25.27
C ALA A 334 -1.64 3.27 24.46
N LEU A 335 -0.40 3.01 24.05
CA LEU A 335 -0.04 1.82 23.29
C LEU A 335 -0.26 0.53 24.09
N ASP A 336 0.04 0.53 25.39
CA ASP A 336 -0.21 -0.64 26.23
C ASP A 336 -1.70 -0.97 26.31
N GLU A 337 -2.56 0.03 26.56
CA GLU A 337 -4.02 -0.12 26.53
C GLU A 337 -4.51 -0.58 25.14
N LEU A 338 -3.96 -0.03 24.06
CA LEU A 338 -4.33 -0.41 22.69
C LEU A 338 -4.01 -1.88 22.39
N THR A 339 -2.86 -2.40 22.83
CA THR A 339 -2.53 -3.81 22.63
C THR A 339 -3.49 -4.76 23.37
N GLN A 340 -4.06 -4.31 24.49
CA GLN A 340 -5.08 -5.07 25.22
C GLN A 340 -6.43 -5.03 24.48
N ILE A 341 -6.86 -3.85 24.01
CA ILE A 341 -8.08 -3.67 23.19
C ILE A 341 -8.02 -4.58 21.95
N LEU A 342 -6.91 -4.54 21.23
CA LEU A 342 -6.69 -5.26 19.97
C LEU A 342 -6.21 -6.71 20.16
N LYS A 343 -5.99 -7.15 21.41
CA LYS A 343 -5.51 -8.49 21.76
C LYS A 343 -4.20 -8.88 21.04
N LEU A 344 -3.27 -7.95 20.92
CA LEU A 344 -1.99 -8.16 20.22
C LEU A 344 -0.91 -8.77 21.11
N GLY A 345 -1.09 -8.72 22.44
CA GLY A 345 -0.03 -9.03 23.39
C GLY A 345 1.11 -8.00 23.33
N SER A 346 2.27 -8.36 23.88
CA SER A 346 3.44 -7.48 23.92
C SER A 346 4.15 -7.43 22.56
N VAL A 347 3.78 -6.45 21.72
CA VAL A 347 4.38 -6.25 20.38
C VAL A 347 5.33 -5.05 20.32
N TYR A 348 5.26 -4.14 21.30
CA TYR A 348 6.15 -2.98 21.35
C TYR A 348 7.41 -3.26 22.19
N PRO A 349 8.58 -2.73 21.81
CA PRO A 349 9.83 -2.99 22.55
C PRO A 349 9.75 -2.64 24.04
N PHE A 350 9.01 -1.59 24.42
CA PHE A 350 8.86 -1.19 25.82
C PHE A 350 8.03 -2.17 26.67
N GLN A 351 7.29 -3.09 26.05
CA GLN A 351 6.48 -4.11 26.73
C GLN A 351 7.22 -5.45 26.87
N ILE A 352 8.34 -5.62 26.16
CA ILE A 352 9.10 -6.88 26.06
C ILE A 352 10.41 -6.79 26.84
N ASN A 353 10.93 -5.57 27.01
CA ASN A 353 12.20 -5.29 27.69
C ASN A 353 12.05 -5.06 29.18
#